data_AF-A0A662BGW8-F1
#
_entry.id   AF-A0A662BGW8-F1
#
_cell.length_a   1.000
_cell.length_b   1.000
_cell.length_c   1.000
_cell.angle_alpha   90.00
_cell.angle_beta   90.00
_cell.angle_gamma   90.00
#
_symmetry.space_group_name_H-M   'P 1'
#
loop_
_entity.id
_entity.type
_entity.pdbx_description
1 polymer ?
#
loop_
_entity_poly.entity_id
_entity_poly.type
_entity_poly.pdbx_seq_one_letter_code
_entity_poly.pdbx_strand_id
1 'polypeptide(L)' 'MVNTILTIALAIIILSIAITMIRFVIGKTVIDRIIAFDIMTIASISMIAIIAQQAGRIIYLDIAIV' A
#
# COMPACT_ATOMS: atom_id res chain seq x y z
N MET A 1 -11.15 0.19 19.71
CA MET A 1 -9.89 -0.56 19.48
C MET A 1 -9.63 -0.83 18.01
N VAL A 2 -10.58 -1.40 17.26
CA VAL A 2 -10.44 -1.68 15.82
C VAL A 2 -10.02 -0.44 15.01
N ASN A 3 -10.71 0.69 15.17
CA ASN A 3 -10.39 1.91 14.42
C ASN A 3 -8.96 2.41 14.67
N THR A 4 -8.50 2.36 15.92
CA THR A 4 -7.12 2.77 16.27
C THR A 4 -6.08 1.87 15.59
N ILE A 5 -6.32 0.56 15.56
CA ILE A 5 -5.44 -0.41 14.89
C ILE A 5 -5.39 -0.12 13.39
N LEU A 6 -6.54 0.12 12.75
CA LEU A 6 -6.62 0.40 11.33
C LEU A 6 -5.96 1.74 10.96
N THR A 7 -6.09 2.78 11.80
CA THR A 7 -5.39 4.05 11.59
C THR A 7 -3.86 3.88 11.68
N ILE A 8 -3.38 3.10 12.66
CA ILE A 8 -1.94 2.79 12.79
C ILE A 8 -1.46 1.99 11.58
N ALA A 9 -2.21 0.97 11.16
CA ALA A 9 -1.89 0.17 9.97
C ALA A 9 -1.82 1.04 8.71
N LEU A 10 -2.77 1.96 8.53
CA LEU A 10 -2.77 2.90 7.41
C LEU A 10 -1.53 3.81 7.43
N ALA A 11 -1.14 4.33 8.60
CA ALA A 11 0.07 5.14 8.74
C ALA A 11 1.34 4.36 8.37
N ILE A 12 1.44 3.09 8.77
CA ILE A 12 2.56 2.21 8.42
C ILE A 12 2.58 1.94 6.91
N ILE A 13 1.43 1.69 6.28
CA ILE A 13 1.34 1.47 4.83
C ILE A 13 1.78 2.72 4.06
N ILE A 14 1.31 3.90 4.46
CA ILE A 14 1.72 5.17 3.84
C ILE A 14 3.24 5.38 3.98
N LEU A 15 3.81 5.09 5.14
CA LEU A 15 5.25 5.17 5.37
C LEU A 15 6.02 4.16 4.48
N SER A 16 5.52 2.94 4.35
CA SER A 16 6.07 1.90 3.46
C SER A 16 6.11 2.38 2.00
N ILE A 17 5.00 2.94 1.51
CA ILE A 17 4.91 3.50 0.15
C ILE A 17 5.89 4.66 -0.01
N ALA A 18 6.01 5.57 0.97
CA ALA A 18 6.94 6.68 0.90
C ALA A 18 8.41 6.21 0.82
N ILE A 19 8.80 5.23 1.65
CA ILE A 19 10.17 4.68 1.65
C ILE A 19 10.48 3.95 0.35
N THR A 20 9.53 3.14 -0.15
CA THR A 20 9.69 2.39 -1.41
C THR A 20 9.69 3.31 -2.63
N MET A 21 8.94 4.42 -2.59
CA MET A 21 9.03 5.48 -3.59
C MET A 21 10.41 6.14 -3.61
N ILE A 22 11.00 6.42 -2.45
CA ILE A 22 12.39 6.93 -2.37
C ILE A 22 13.37 5.92 -2.98
N ARG A 23 13.20 4.62 -2.68
CA ARG A 23 14.02 3.54 -3.26
C ARG A 23 13.85 3.44 -4.78
N PHE A 24 12.64 3.61 -5.29
CA PHE A 24 12.35 3.61 -6.72
C PHE A 24 13.11 4.74 -7.46
N VAL A 25 13.16 5.94 -6.86
CA VAL A 25 13.84 7.09 -7.47
C VAL A 25 15.37 6.94 -7.44
N ILE A 26 15.92 6.50 -6.30
CA ILE A 26 17.39 6.46 -6.07
C ILE A 26 18.03 5.14 -6.57
N GLY A 27 17.23 4.10 -6.85
CA GLY A 27 17.71 2.79 -7.29
C GLY A 27 18.68 2.86 -8.48
N LYS A 28 19.84 2.20 -8.33
CA LYS A 28 20.94 2.23 -9.33
C LYS A 28 20.68 1.28 -10.49
N THR A 29 20.12 0.10 -10.21
CA THR A 29 19.80 -0.88 -11.24
C THR A 29 18.33 -0.80 -11.62
N VAL A 30 18.01 -1.26 -12.84
CA VAL A 30 16.61 -1.39 -13.28
C VAL A 30 15.86 -2.37 -12.38
N ILE A 31 16.53 -3.43 -11.93
CA ILE A 31 15.95 -4.46 -11.05
C ILE A 31 15.52 -3.86 -9.71
N ASP A 32 16.35 -3.01 -9.09
CA ASP A 32 16.00 -2.33 -7.82
C ASP A 32 14.71 -1.53 -7.95
N ARG A 33 14.52 -0.87 -9.10
CA ARG A 33 13.33 -0.06 -9.37
C ARG A 33 12.10 -0.92 -9.60
N ILE A 34 12.23 -2.02 -10.34
CA ILE A 34 11.11 -2.95 -10.57
C ILE A 34 10.62 -3.53 -9.25
N ILE A 35 11.53 -4.00 -8.38
CA ILE A 35 11.16 -4.55 -7.07
C ILE A 35 10.54 -3.48 -6.18
N ALA A 36 11.11 -2.26 -6.16
CA ALA A 36 10.52 -1.16 -5.40
C ALA A 36 9.09 -0.82 -5.87
N PHE A 37 8.85 -0.89 -7.18
CA PHE A 37 7.52 -0.67 -7.76
C PHE A 37 6.53 -1.77 -7.38
N ASP A 38 6.95 -3.03 -7.41
CA ASP A 38 6.12 -4.17 -6.99
C ASP A 38 5.75 -4.11 -5.50
N ILE A 39 6.67 -3.66 -4.63
CA ILE A 39 6.33 -3.46 -3.21
C ILE A 39 5.30 -2.32 -3.05
N MET A 40 5.40 -1.25 -3.83
CA MET A 40 4.41 -0.15 -3.79
C MET A 40 3.02 -0.62 -4.19
N THR A 41 2.87 -1.49 -5.18
CA THR A 41 1.55 -2.01 -5.60
C THR A 41 0.94 -2.91 -4.53
N ILE A 42 1.71 -3.83 -3.94
CA ILE A 42 1.24 -4.69 -2.84
C ILE A 42 0.82 -3.86 -1.60
N ALA A 43 1.61 -2.82 -1.26
CA ALA A 43 1.24 -1.91 -0.18
C ALA A 43 -0.06 -1.13 -0.49
N SER A 44 -0.25 -0.74 -1.76
CA SER A 44 -1.46 -0.06 -2.22
C SER A 44 -2.70 -0.97 -2.15
N ILE A 45 -2.59 -2.25 -2.51
CA ILE A 45 -3.65 -3.26 -2.33
C ILE A 45 -4.08 -3.33 -0.85
N SER A 46 -3.11 -3.33 0.06
CA SER A 46 -3.38 -3.32 1.51
C SER A 46 -4.11 -2.05 1.96
N MET A 47 -3.79 -0.90 1.37
CA MET A 47 -4.49 0.37 1.60
C MET A 47 -5.95 0.30 1.12
N ILE A 48 -6.21 -0.29 -0.05
CA ILE A 48 -7.57 -0.47 -0.59
C ILE A 48 -8.42 -1.33 0.35
N ALA A 49 -7.87 -2.40 0.92
CA ALA A 49 -8.59 -3.23 1.88
C ALA A 49 -9.04 -2.44 3.13
N ILE A 50 -8.19 -1.55 3.65
CA ILE A 50 -8.53 -0.66 4.77
C ILE A 50 -9.63 0.34 4.36
N ILE A 51 -9.53 0.92 3.16
CA ILE A 51 -10.55 1.84 2.63
C ILE A 51 -11.89 1.12 2.49
N ALA A 52 -11.90 -0.13 2.00
CA ALA A 52 -13.09 -0.93 1.86
C ALA A 52 -13.81 -1.16 3.19
N GLN A 53 -13.04 -1.45 4.24
CA GLN A 53 -13.56 -1.58 5.60
C GLN A 53 -14.17 -0.27 6.09
N GLN A 54 -13.47 0.86 5.92
CA GLN A 54 -13.96 2.16 6.40
C GLN A 54 -15.20 2.65 5.65
N ALA A 55 -15.26 2.37 4.34
CA ALA A 55 -16.40 2.74 3.51
C ALA A 55 -17.61 1.78 3.65
N GLY A 56 -17.43 0.63 4.32
CA GLY A 56 -18.47 -0.39 4.46
C GLY A 56 -18.90 -1.00 3.13
N ARG A 57 -18.00 -1.04 2.14
CA ARG A 57 -18.29 -1.42 0.75
C ARG A 57 -17.31 -2.47 0.25
N ILE A 58 -17.78 -3.70 0.12
CA ILE A 58 -16.93 -4.83 -0.31
C ILE A 58 -16.45 -4.71 -1.76
N ILE A 59 -17.17 -3.97 -2.61
CA ILE A 59 -16.83 -3.74 -4.03
C ILE A 59 -15.43 -3.13 -4.25
N TYR A 60 -14.84 -2.50 -3.23
CA TYR A 60 -13.47 -2.01 -3.31
C TYR A 60 -12.43 -3.13 -3.31
N LEU A 61 -12.73 -4.32 -2.75
CA LEU A 61 -11.84 -5.48 -2.83
C LEU A 61 -11.75 -6.03 -4.25
N ASP A 62 -12.81 -5.92 -5.04
CA ASP A 62 -12.79 -6.36 -6.45
C ASP A 62 -11.73 -5.58 -7.24
N ILE A 63 -11.61 -4.27 -6.97
CA ILE A 63 -10.58 -3.40 -7.56
C ILE A 63 -9.17 -3.83 -7.11
N ALA A 64 -9.04 -4.35 -5.88
CA ALA A 64 -7.75 -4.73 -5.32
C ALA A 64 -7.20 -6.06 -5.86
N ILE A 65 -8.06 -6.89 -6.47
CA ILE A 65 -7.72 -8.23 -6.99
C ILE A 65 -7.37 -8.21 -8.49
N VAL A 66 -7.79 -7.16 -9.23
CA VAL A 66 -7.49 -6.96 -10.66
C VAL A 66 -6.01 -6.65 -10.87
#